data_AF-A0A661KJL3-F1
#
_entry.id   AF-A0A661KJL3-F1
#
_cell.length_a   1.000
_cell.length_b   1.000
_cell.length_c   1.000
_cell.angle_alpha   90.00
_cell.angle_beta   90.00
_cell.angle_gamma   90.00
#
_symmetry.space_group_name_H-M   'P 1'
#
loop_
_entity.id
_entity.type
_entity.pdbx_description
1 polymer ?
#
loop_
_entity_poly.entity_id
_entity_poly.type
_entity_poly.pdbx_seq_one_letter_code
_entity_poly.pdbx_strand_id
1 'polypeptide(L)'
;MHGCARFTPLLEGYLDGELSAEQIDAVEEHLWSCPRCQKELEELCTLRKILREAMEEGLVNEQLQVAWDRITEGLTPPTLKERIWWPVRNLLPPFRPLRTLAWGLALLAILLFIIPLVTTAPSPPVEVESIESEHPVMIFQGEEGMTVIWLFEAEE
;
A
#
# COMPACT_ATOMS: atom_id res chain seq x y z
N MET A 1 -4.13 1.91 67.27
CA MET A 1 -3.20 3.00 66.88
C MET A 1 -1.86 2.51 66.31
N HIS A 2 -1.66 1.21 66.08
CA HIS A 2 -0.46 0.70 65.39
C HIS A 2 -0.88 0.17 64.02
N GLY A 3 -0.14 0.53 62.97
CA GLY A 3 -0.37 0.04 61.60
C GLY A 3 -0.51 1.09 60.51
N CYS A 4 -0.65 2.39 60.83
CA CYS A 4 -0.95 3.43 59.83
C CYS A 4 0.09 3.50 58.70
N ALA A 5 1.37 3.31 59.01
CA ALA A 5 2.46 3.30 58.02
C ALA A 5 2.27 2.25 56.90
N ARG A 6 1.54 1.16 57.17
CA ARG A 6 1.21 0.15 56.16
C ARG A 6 0.06 0.60 55.25
N PHE A 7 -0.88 1.40 55.77
CA PHE A 7 -2.10 1.79 55.06
C PHE A 7 -1.96 3.11 54.31
N THR A 8 -1.12 4.04 54.77
CA THR A 8 -0.84 5.30 54.06
C THR A 8 -0.59 5.13 52.54
N PRO A 9 0.31 4.24 52.07
CA PRO A 9 0.53 4.06 50.63
C PRO A 9 -0.65 3.40 49.89
N LEU A 10 -1.57 2.75 50.61
CA LEU A 10 -2.75 2.12 50.01
C LEU A 10 -3.92 3.11 49.85
N LEU A 11 -3.92 4.25 50.55
CA LEU A 11 -5.01 5.22 50.47
C LEU A 11 -5.15 5.86 49.07
N GLU A 12 -4.03 6.11 48.40
CA GLU A 12 -4.02 6.63 47.01
C GLU A 12 -4.63 5.60 46.05
N GLY A 13 -4.12 4.35 46.07
CA GLY A 13 -4.67 3.27 45.26
C GLY A 13 -6.14 2.95 45.57
N TYR A 14 -6.58 3.15 46.82
CA TYR A 14 -7.99 3.04 47.19
C TYR A 14 -8.86 4.10 46.51
N LEU A 15 -8.37 5.35 46.41
CA LEU A 15 -9.07 6.44 45.72
C LEU A 15 -9.12 6.27 44.20
N ASP A 16 -8.09 5.66 43.62
CA ASP A 16 -7.99 5.44 42.18
C ASP A 16 -8.65 4.14 41.72
N GLY A 17 -9.04 3.26 42.66
CA GLY A 17 -9.69 1.99 42.37
C GLY A 17 -8.73 0.91 41.88
N GLU A 18 -7.44 1.02 42.23
CA GLU A 18 -6.36 0.15 41.75
C GLU A 18 -6.07 -1.03 42.70
N LEU A 19 -6.70 -1.06 43.87
CA LEU A 19 -6.49 -2.10 44.88
C LEU A 19 -7.23 -3.41 44.55
N SER A 20 -6.67 -4.54 44.97
CA SER A 20 -7.37 -5.82 44.97
C SER A 20 -8.50 -5.83 46.01
N ALA A 21 -9.45 -6.76 45.87
CA ALA A 21 -10.56 -6.91 46.82
C ALA A 21 -10.06 -7.10 48.26
N GLU A 22 -9.02 -7.91 48.48
CA GLU A 22 -8.47 -8.14 49.82
C GLU A 22 -7.81 -6.89 50.41
N GLN A 23 -7.21 -6.05 49.56
CA GLN A 23 -6.61 -4.79 49.99
C GLN A 23 -7.66 -3.74 50.33
N ILE A 24 -8.76 -3.69 49.57
CA ILE A 24 -9.92 -2.83 49.84
C ILE A 24 -10.49 -3.17 51.21
N ASP A 25 -10.83 -4.44 51.47
CA ASP A 25 -11.40 -4.88 52.74
C ASP A 25 -10.49 -4.51 53.93
N ALA A 26 -9.17 -4.72 53.79
CA ALA A 26 -8.19 -4.38 54.83
C ALA A 26 -8.08 -2.86 55.08
N VAL A 27 -8.16 -2.05 54.02
CA VAL A 27 -8.15 -0.59 54.14
C VAL A 27 -9.44 -0.11 54.81
N GLU A 28 -10.60 -0.63 54.43
CA GLU A 28 -11.90 -0.27 55.01
C GLU A 28 -11.99 -0.63 56.50
N GLU A 29 -11.53 -1.82 56.89
CA GLU A 29 -11.44 -2.23 58.29
C GLU A 29 -10.54 -1.27 59.10
N HIS A 30 -9.40 -0.87 58.53
CA HIS A 30 -8.50 0.09 59.17
C HIS A 30 -9.16 1.48 59.30
N LEU A 31 -9.79 1.96 58.23
CA LEU A 31 -10.48 3.25 58.20
C LEU A 31 -11.61 3.29 59.23
N TRP A 32 -12.31 2.19 59.48
CA TRP A 32 -13.40 2.14 60.47
C TRP A 32 -12.95 2.51 61.89
N SER A 33 -11.68 2.27 62.23
CA SER A 33 -11.14 2.45 63.59
C SER A 33 -10.01 3.48 63.72
N CYS A 34 -9.55 4.07 62.60
CA CYS A 34 -8.38 4.95 62.57
C CYS A 34 -8.70 6.38 62.09
N PRO A 35 -8.92 7.34 63.01
CA PRO A 35 -9.19 8.74 62.66
C PRO A 35 -8.05 9.41 61.87
N ARG A 36 -6.80 8.97 62.07
CA ARG A 36 -5.64 9.52 61.36
C ARG A 36 -5.71 9.19 59.86
N CYS A 37 -5.96 7.94 59.51
CA CYS A 37 -6.04 7.51 58.12
C CYS A 37 -7.34 8.01 57.45
N GLN A 38 -8.43 8.17 58.21
CA GLN A 38 -9.63 8.87 57.72
C GLN A 38 -9.30 10.32 57.31
N LYS A 39 -8.58 11.06 58.16
CA LYS A 39 -8.18 12.43 57.87
C LYS A 39 -7.25 12.52 56.64
N GLU A 40 -6.28 11.61 56.55
CA GLU A 40 -5.35 11.55 55.41
C GLU A 40 -6.11 11.26 54.09
N LEU A 41 -7.08 10.36 54.11
CA LEU A 41 -7.95 10.09 52.97
C LEU A 41 -8.81 11.32 52.59
N GLU A 42 -9.33 12.05 53.58
CA GLU A 42 -10.10 13.28 53.36
C GLU A 42 -9.25 14.40 52.75
N GLU A 43 -7.99 14.54 53.17
CA GLU A 43 -7.03 15.48 52.61
C GLU A 43 -6.73 15.15 51.13
N LEU A 44 -6.52 13.87 50.79
CA LEU A 44 -6.35 13.42 49.41
C LEU A 44 -7.60 13.67 48.55
N CYS A 45 -8.80 13.37 49.08
CA CYS A 45 -10.07 13.69 48.42
C CYS A 45 -10.21 15.18 48.13
N THR A 46 -9.84 16.02 49.09
CA THR A 46 -9.90 17.48 48.96
C THR A 46 -8.93 17.97 47.88
N LEU A 47 -7.70 17.47 47.88
CA LEU A 47 -6.71 17.80 46.85
C LEU A 47 -7.21 17.41 45.46
N ARG A 48 -7.74 16.19 45.30
CA ARG A 48 -8.30 15.71 44.03
C ARG A 48 -9.45 16.60 43.54
N LYS A 49 -10.31 17.04 44.45
CA LYS A 49 -11.42 17.95 44.12
C LYS A 49 -10.91 19.30 43.62
N ILE A 50 -9.95 19.91 44.31
CA ILE A 50 -9.35 21.19 43.92
C ILE A 50 -8.68 21.07 42.55
N LEU A 51 -7.91 20.00 42.32
CA LEU A 51 -7.26 19.77 41.02
C LEU A 51 -8.29 19.61 39.91
N ARG A 52 -9.38 18.87 40.14
CA ARG A 52 -10.45 18.71 39.17
C ARG A 52 -11.13 20.04 38.85
N GLU A 53 -11.45 20.84 39.86
CA GLU A 53 -12.07 22.16 39.68
C GLU A 53 -11.14 23.09 38.87
N ALA A 54 -9.85 23.16 39.23
CA ALA A 54 -8.87 23.96 38.50
C ALA A 54 -8.68 23.48 37.05
N MET A 55 -8.74 22.16 36.82
CA MET A 55 -8.70 21.58 35.48
C MET A 55 -9.96 21.93 34.70
N GLU A 56 -11.15 21.78 35.26
CA GLU A 56 -12.42 22.12 34.60
C GLU A 56 -12.48 23.60 34.20
N GLU A 57 -12.00 24.50 35.06
CA GLU A 57 -11.87 25.93 34.73
C GLU A 57 -10.86 26.19 33.59
N GLY A 58 -9.75 25.47 33.56
CA GLY A 58 -8.74 25.57 32.49
C GLY A 58 -9.06 24.83 31.19
N LEU A 59 -9.92 23.80 31.25
CA LEU A 59 -10.31 22.94 30.13
C LEU A 59 -11.47 23.52 29.29
N VAL A 60 -12.02 24.68 29.66
CA VAL A 60 -12.89 25.49 28.79
C VAL A 60 -12.05 26.16 27.69
N ASN A 61 -11.21 25.38 27.03
CA ASN A 61 -10.44 25.82 25.89
C ASN A 61 -10.99 25.08 24.66
N GLU A 62 -11.44 25.84 23.67
CA GLU A 62 -12.04 25.38 22.41
C GLU A 62 -11.21 24.29 21.73
N GLN A 63 -9.89 24.29 21.96
CA GLN A 63 -8.93 23.33 21.47
C GLN A 63 -9.15 21.89 21.98
N LEU A 64 -9.61 21.72 23.22
CA LEU A 64 -9.86 20.39 23.76
C LEU A 64 -11.15 19.78 23.19
N GLN A 65 -12.16 20.60 22.90
CA GLN A 65 -13.39 20.14 22.26
C GLN A 65 -13.09 19.57 20.87
N VAL A 66 -12.29 20.26 20.06
CA VAL A 66 -11.84 19.77 18.75
C VAL A 66 -11.04 18.47 18.86
N ALA A 67 -10.21 18.32 19.91
CA ALA A 67 -9.48 17.09 20.15
C ALA A 67 -10.41 15.94 20.56
N TRP A 68 -11.42 16.21 21.39
CA TRP A 68 -12.43 15.22 21.80
C TRP A 68 -13.28 14.77 20.61
N ASP A 69 -13.74 15.68 19.73
CA ASP A 69 -14.53 15.32 18.56
C ASP A 69 -13.81 14.32 17.65
N ARG A 70 -12.50 14.48 17.45
CA ARG A 70 -11.69 13.52 16.66
C ARG A 70 -11.59 12.15 17.32
N ILE A 71 -11.51 12.10 18.65
CA ILE A 71 -11.41 10.84 19.39
C ILE A 71 -12.76 10.12 19.34
N THR A 72 -13.88 10.84 19.51
CA THR A 72 -15.22 10.24 19.44
C THR A 72 -15.55 9.73 18.05
N GLU A 73 -15.15 10.45 17.00
CA GLU A 73 -15.23 9.98 15.61
C GLU A 73 -14.48 8.66 15.41
N GLY A 74 -13.27 8.53 15.96
CA GLY A 74 -12.45 7.31 15.86
C GLY A 74 -12.97 6.10 16.66
N LEU A 75 -13.82 6.34 17.67
CA LEU A 75 -14.47 5.29 18.47
C LEU A 75 -15.79 4.80 17.86
N THR A 76 -16.33 5.48 16.83
CA THR A 76 -17.52 4.98 16.14
C THR A 76 -17.14 3.72 15.35
N PRO A 77 -17.75 2.56 15.67
CA PRO A 77 -17.44 1.35 14.93
C PRO A 77 -17.89 1.55 13.47
N PRO A 78 -17.09 1.12 12.48
CA PRO A 78 -17.46 1.25 11.09
C PRO A 78 -18.82 0.59 10.88
N THR A 79 -19.67 1.24 10.08
CA THR A 79 -21.00 0.72 9.79
C THR A 79 -20.91 -0.67 9.15
N LEU A 80 -21.97 -1.50 9.28
CA LEU A 80 -22.02 -2.82 8.64
C LEU A 80 -21.70 -2.75 7.14
N LYS A 81 -22.11 -1.68 6.46
CA LYS A 81 -21.79 -1.43 5.06
C LYS A 81 -20.29 -1.21 4.85
N GLU A 82 -19.62 -0.41 5.66
CA GLU A 82 -18.18 -0.15 5.51
C GLU A 82 -17.33 -1.40 5.79
N ARG A 83 -17.75 -2.24 6.73
CA ARG A 83 -17.09 -3.52 7.03
C ARG A 83 -17.18 -4.53 5.87
N ILE A 84 -18.29 -4.54 5.14
CA ILE A 84 -18.53 -5.45 4.01
C ILE A 84 -17.91 -4.90 2.71
N TRP A 85 -17.91 -3.57 2.53
CA TRP A 85 -17.42 -2.94 1.30
C TRP A 85 -15.90 -2.72 1.29
N TRP A 86 -15.23 -2.65 2.44
CA TRP A 86 -13.76 -2.58 2.55
C TRP A 86 -13.01 -3.70 1.83
N PRO A 87 -13.34 -5.00 2.03
CA PRO A 87 -12.64 -6.08 1.33
C PRO A 87 -12.94 -6.08 -0.19
N VAL A 88 -14.18 -5.76 -0.59
CA VAL A 88 -14.59 -5.71 -2.00
C VAL A 88 -13.88 -4.57 -2.74
N ARG A 89 -13.76 -3.41 -2.11
CA ARG A 89 -13.07 -2.24 -2.67
C ARG A 89 -11.55 -2.42 -2.80
N ASN A 90 -10.94 -3.25 -1.94
CA ASN A 90 -9.50 -3.56 -2.01
C ASN A 90 -9.19 -4.77 -2.92
N LEU A 91 -10.18 -5.64 -3.18
CA LEU A 91 -10.05 -6.76 -4.11
C LEU A 91 -10.26 -6.34 -5.57
N LEU A 92 -10.94 -5.20 -5.79
CA LEU A 92 -10.97 -4.50 -7.06
C LEU A 92 -9.91 -3.39 -7.01
N PRO A 93 -8.63 -3.70 -7.31
CA PRO A 93 -7.62 -2.66 -7.43
C PRO A 93 -8.14 -1.54 -8.35
N PRO A 94 -7.71 -0.29 -8.15
CA PRO A 94 -8.01 0.81 -9.07
C PRO A 94 -7.25 0.61 -10.39
N PHE A 95 -7.40 -0.56 -11.03
CA PHE A 95 -7.02 -0.76 -12.40
C PHE A 95 -7.85 0.22 -13.19
N ARG A 96 -7.15 1.17 -13.79
CA ARG A 96 -7.58 2.03 -14.88
C ARG A 96 -7.53 1.21 -16.17
N PRO A 97 -8.41 0.21 -16.40
CA PRO A 97 -8.16 -0.86 -17.37
C PRO A 97 -8.31 -0.31 -18.80
N LEU A 98 -8.86 0.90 -18.94
CA LEU A 98 -9.15 1.53 -20.22
C LEU A 98 -7.91 2.14 -20.89
N ARG A 99 -6.91 2.64 -20.12
CA ARG A 99 -5.69 3.21 -20.72
C ARG A 99 -4.71 2.12 -21.17
N THR A 100 -4.59 0.99 -20.48
CA THR A 100 -3.66 -0.08 -20.89
C THR A 100 -4.15 -0.82 -22.14
N LEU A 101 -5.47 -1.02 -22.28
CA LEU A 101 -6.07 -1.59 -23.49
C LEU A 101 -5.86 -0.71 -24.72
N ALA A 102 -5.91 0.61 -24.57
CA ALA A 102 -5.69 1.55 -25.67
C ALA A 102 -4.26 1.47 -26.24
N TRP A 103 -3.23 1.29 -25.39
CA TRP A 103 -1.85 1.14 -25.84
C TRP A 103 -1.60 -0.20 -26.53
N GLY A 104 -2.22 -1.27 -26.04
CA GLY A 104 -2.15 -2.59 -26.69
C GLY A 104 -2.75 -2.58 -28.11
N LEU A 105 -3.90 -1.92 -28.28
CA LEU A 105 -4.57 -1.81 -29.58
C LEU A 105 -3.79 -0.90 -30.55
N ALA A 106 -3.19 0.19 -30.06
CA ALA A 106 -2.34 1.07 -30.86
C ALA A 106 -1.07 0.36 -31.34
N LEU A 107 -0.38 -0.41 -30.49
CA LEU A 107 0.81 -1.18 -30.88
C LEU A 107 0.49 -2.27 -31.90
N LEU A 108 -0.64 -2.96 -31.76
CA LEU A 108 -1.10 -3.95 -32.73
C LEU A 108 -1.38 -3.31 -34.10
N ALA A 109 -2.03 -2.14 -34.12
CA ALA A 109 -2.32 -1.40 -35.35
C ALA A 109 -1.03 -0.92 -36.04
N ILE A 110 -0.06 -0.41 -35.29
CA ILE A 110 1.25 -0.01 -35.83
C ILE A 110 2.00 -1.21 -36.41
N LEU A 111 1.99 -2.35 -35.72
CA LEU A 111 2.63 -3.58 -36.19
C LEU A 111 2.00 -4.05 -37.52
N LEU A 112 0.67 -4.10 -37.59
CA LEU A 112 -0.06 -4.47 -38.81
C LEU A 112 0.21 -3.52 -39.98
N PHE A 113 0.44 -2.23 -39.72
CA PHE A 113 0.72 -1.23 -40.75
C PHE A 113 2.16 -1.31 -41.30
N ILE A 114 3.14 -1.65 -40.45
CA ILE A 114 4.56 -1.69 -40.83
C ILE A 114 4.93 -2.98 -41.57
N ILE A 115 4.32 -4.13 -41.21
CA ILE A 115 4.64 -5.45 -41.81
C ILE A 115 4.58 -5.47 -43.35
N PRO A 116 3.51 -4.99 -44.02
CA PRO A 116 3.45 -5.04 -45.48
C PRO A 116 4.41 -4.06 -46.18
N LEU A 117 5.00 -3.11 -45.46
CA LEU A 117 5.96 -2.16 -46.03
C LEU A 117 7.39 -2.72 -46.09
N VAL A 118 7.69 -3.77 -45.30
CA VAL A 118 9.03 -4.38 -45.22
C VAL A 118 9.19 -5.59 -46.15
N THR A 119 8.10 -6.18 -46.65
CA THR A 119 8.19 -7.29 -47.60
C THR A 119 8.45 -6.75 -49.01
N THR A 120 9.72 -6.63 -49.37
CA THR A 120 10.18 -6.34 -50.73
C THR A 120 9.72 -7.43 -51.71
N ALA A 121 9.21 -7.02 -52.87
CA ALA A 121 8.75 -7.92 -53.93
C ALA A 121 9.89 -8.86 -54.41
N PRO A 122 9.60 -10.13 -54.75
CA PRO A 122 10.59 -11.03 -55.33
C PRO A 122 11.02 -10.52 -56.72
N SER A 123 12.33 -10.40 -56.93
CA SER A 123 12.93 -10.05 -58.22
C SER A 123 12.64 -11.13 -59.27
N PRO A 124 12.23 -10.77 -60.50
CA PRO A 124 11.96 -11.76 -61.54
C PRO A 124 13.27 -12.47 -61.95
N PRO A 125 13.24 -13.79 -62.16
CA PRO A 125 14.40 -14.52 -62.65
C PRO A 125 14.70 -14.09 -64.10
N VAL A 126 15.96 -13.78 -64.39
CA VAL A 126 16.44 -13.46 -65.74
C VAL A 126 16.82 -14.79 -66.42
N GLU A 127 15.98 -15.24 -67.34
CA GLU A 127 16.19 -16.45 -68.14
C GLU A 127 16.87 -16.04 -69.46
N VAL A 128 18.09 -16.55 -69.71
CA VAL A 128 18.85 -16.26 -70.93
C VAL A 128 18.47 -17.29 -71.99
N GLU A 129 17.70 -16.87 -73.01
CA GLU A 129 17.07 -17.77 -73.98
C GLU A 129 17.99 -18.22 -75.13
N SER A 130 19.06 -17.47 -75.45
CA SER A 130 20.08 -17.93 -76.41
C SER A 130 21.37 -17.11 -76.35
N ILE A 131 22.48 -17.75 -76.76
CA ILE A 131 23.79 -17.11 -76.94
C ILE A 131 24.31 -17.53 -78.31
N GLU A 132 24.49 -16.58 -79.21
CA GLU A 132 25.14 -16.76 -80.51
C GLU A 132 26.52 -16.10 -80.46
N SER A 133 27.58 -16.87 -80.67
CA SER A 133 28.95 -16.33 -80.74
C SER A 133 29.81 -17.10 -81.72
N GLU A 134 30.70 -16.40 -82.41
CA GLU A 134 31.70 -16.97 -83.33
C GLU A 134 32.85 -17.67 -82.59
N HIS A 135 32.98 -17.42 -81.28
CA HIS A 135 34.00 -17.98 -80.40
C HIS A 135 33.45 -19.08 -79.49
N PRO A 136 34.28 -20.04 -79.05
CA PRO A 136 33.86 -21.05 -78.08
C PRO A 136 33.48 -20.38 -76.75
N VAL A 137 32.38 -20.85 -76.17
CA VAL A 137 31.81 -20.32 -74.93
C VAL A 137 31.68 -21.43 -73.91
N MET A 138 31.95 -21.12 -72.65
CA MET A 138 31.60 -21.99 -71.54
C MET A 138 30.48 -21.35 -70.72
N ILE A 139 29.39 -22.10 -70.54
CA ILE A 139 28.24 -21.68 -69.75
C ILE A 139 28.25 -22.48 -68.45
N PHE A 140 28.25 -21.78 -67.33
CA PHE A 140 28.11 -22.37 -66.00
C PHE A 140 26.80 -21.90 -65.37
N GLN A 141 25.93 -22.86 -65.02
CA GLN A 141 24.70 -22.61 -64.28
C GLN A 141 24.90 -23.01 -62.80
N GLY A 142 24.88 -22.02 -61.91
CA GLY A 142 24.96 -22.23 -60.46
C GLY A 142 23.60 -22.45 -59.80
N GLU A 143 23.59 -22.92 -58.55
CA GLU A 143 22.40 -23.37 -57.82
C GLU A 143 21.36 -22.27 -57.48
N GLU A 144 21.70 -20.98 -57.65
CA GLU A 144 20.82 -19.84 -57.35
C GLU A 144 20.38 -19.04 -58.61
N GLY A 145 20.29 -19.70 -59.77
CA GLY A 145 19.90 -19.03 -61.03
C GLY A 145 20.97 -18.09 -61.58
N MET A 146 22.17 -18.10 -61.00
CA MET A 146 23.31 -17.37 -61.53
C MET A 146 23.88 -18.13 -62.73
N THR A 147 23.76 -17.52 -63.92
CA THR A 147 24.39 -18.02 -65.14
C THR A 147 25.63 -17.18 -65.44
N VAL A 148 26.80 -17.80 -65.49
CA VAL A 148 28.06 -17.15 -65.85
C VAL A 148 28.49 -17.65 -67.22
N ILE A 149 28.74 -16.70 -68.14
CA ILE A 149 29.11 -16.97 -69.54
C ILE A 149 30.55 -16.49 -69.74
N TRP A 150 31.44 -17.41 -70.09
CA TRP A 150 32.84 -17.10 -70.39
C TRP A 150 33.07 -17.17 -71.90
N LEU A 151 33.54 -16.06 -72.47
CA LEU A 151 33.93 -15.95 -73.88
C LEU A 151 35.45 -16.13 -73.99
N PHE A 152 35.91 -17.05 -74.83
CA PHE A 152 37.34 -17.25 -75.08
C PHE A 152 37.70 -16.69 -76.45
N GLU A 153 38.56 -15.68 -76.49
CA GLU A 153 39.14 -15.20 -77.75
C GLU A 153 40.11 -16.25 -78.29
N ALA A 154 39.99 -16.60 -79.58
CA ALA A 154 40.97 -17.45 -80.26
C ALA A 154 42.17 -16.57 -80.62
N GLU A 155 43.30 -16.74 -79.93
CA GLU A 155 44.58 -16.19 -80.37
C GLU A 155 44.99 -16.88 -81.69
N GLU A 156 45.28 -16.08 -82.73
CA GLU A 156 45.68 -16.53 -84.09
C GLU A 156 46.91 -17.42 -84.14
#